data_AF-A0A6C1BUJ3-F1
#
_entry.id   AF-A0A6C1BUJ3-F1
#
_cell.length_a   1.000
_cell.length_b   1.000
_cell.length_c   1.000
_cell.angle_alpha   90.00
_cell.angle_beta   90.00
_cell.angle_gamma   90.00
#
_symmetry.space_group_name_H-M   'P 1'
#
loop_
_entity.id
_entity.type
_entity.pdbx_description
1 polymer ?
#
loop_
_entity_poly.entity_id
_entity_poly.type
_entity_poly.pdbx_seq_one_letter_code
_entity_poly.pdbx_strand_id
1 'polypeptide(L)'
;MEQEVFLKKFSWDGEEGREELLIRAMLYANPLEIAPLFRKEELRRVFLNNLHRFRGKDRSFWKVVLDVSEEELKRYSEKNFRENSIFIPY
;
A
#
# COMPACT_ATOMS: atom_id res chain seq x y z
N MET A 1 4.62 11.38 16.89
CA MET A 1 5.06 12.67 16.29
C MET A 1 5.79 12.46 14.98
N GLU A 2 6.83 11.62 14.90
CA GLU A 2 7.60 11.47 13.64
C GLU A 2 6.77 10.93 12.45
N GLN A 3 5.88 9.97 12.70
CA GLN A 3 4.98 9.44 11.66
C GLN A 3 4.09 10.53 11.04
N GLU A 4 3.45 11.36 11.86
CA GLU A 4 2.51 12.40 11.37
C GLU A 4 3.24 13.48 10.58
N VAL A 5 4.43 13.91 11.04
CA VAL A 5 5.25 14.88 10.32
C VAL A 5 5.70 14.30 8.97
N PHE A 6 6.08 13.03 8.94
CA PHE A 6 6.41 12.35 7.69
C PHE A 6 5.21 12.26 6.74
N LEU A 7 4.03 11.84 7.23
CA LEU A 7 2.82 11.70 6.43
C LEU A 7 2.31 13.03 5.86
N LYS A 8 2.49 14.14 6.59
CA LYS A 8 2.14 15.48 6.09
C LYS A 8 2.83 15.86 4.79
N LYS A 9 4.00 15.28 4.48
CA LYS A 9 4.68 15.48 3.18
C LYS A 9 3.86 14.99 1.98
N PHE A 10 2.88 14.10 2.21
CA PHE A 10 2.03 13.48 1.19
C PHE A 10 0.62 14.08 1.13
N SER A 11 0.35 15.11 1.93
CA SER A 11 -0.91 15.88 1.95
C SER A 11 -0.91 16.94 0.84
N TRP A 12 -0.81 16.51 -0.42
CA TRP A 12 -0.67 17.41 -1.56
C TRP A 12 -1.93 18.21 -1.91
N ASP A 13 -3.10 17.68 -1.55
CA ASP A 13 -4.44 18.18 -1.84
C ASP A 13 -5.19 18.62 -0.57
N GLY A 14 -4.49 18.71 0.57
CA GLY A 14 -5.10 18.98 1.87
C GLY A 14 -5.78 17.76 2.50
N GLU A 15 -5.57 16.55 1.96
CA GLU A 15 -6.02 15.30 2.59
C GLU A 15 -5.31 15.07 3.93
N GLU A 16 -6.09 14.86 4.99
CA GLU A 16 -5.59 14.63 6.35
C GLU A 16 -5.73 13.16 6.80
N GLY A 17 -6.38 12.32 5.99
CA GLY A 17 -6.60 10.91 6.27
C GLY A 17 -5.30 10.13 6.39
N ARG A 18 -4.99 9.65 7.60
CA ARG A 18 -3.76 8.89 7.88
C ARG A 18 -3.55 7.70 6.94
N GLU A 19 -4.60 6.93 6.64
CA GLU A 19 -4.48 5.77 5.75
C GLU A 19 -4.18 6.19 4.31
N GLU A 20 -4.84 7.24 3.81
CA GLU A 20 -4.60 7.76 2.46
C GLU A 20 -3.18 8.30 2.32
N LEU A 21 -2.71 9.08 3.31
CA LEU A 21 -1.34 9.57 3.36
C LEU A 21 -0.32 8.43 3.44
N LEU A 22 -0.63 7.37 4.18
CA LEU A 22 0.24 6.19 4.28
C LEU A 22 0.29 5.42 2.96
N ILE A 23 -0.83 5.25 2.25
CA ILE A 23 -0.85 4.65 0.91
C ILE A 23 0.03 5.47 -0.04
N ARG A 24 -0.11 6.80 -0.03
CA ARG A 24 0.72 7.70 -0.85
C ARG A 24 2.19 7.60 -0.50
N ALA A 25 2.52 7.55 0.79
CA ALA A 25 3.88 7.32 1.23
C ALA A 25 4.43 5.97 0.71
N MET A 26 3.65 4.90 0.79
CA MET A 26 4.04 3.59 0.26
C MET A 26 4.24 3.60 -1.27
N LEU A 27 3.51 4.44 -2.01
CA LEU A 27 3.65 4.55 -3.47
C LEU A 27 4.82 5.45 -3.90
N TYR A 28 5.09 6.52 -3.17
CA TYR A 28 5.95 7.61 -3.67
C TYR A 28 7.16 7.94 -2.79
N ALA A 29 7.19 7.50 -1.53
CA ALA A 29 8.33 7.73 -0.65
C ALA A 29 9.46 6.74 -0.90
N ASN A 30 10.63 7.04 -0.35
CA ASN A 30 11.71 6.07 -0.26
C ASN A 30 11.34 5.00 0.79
N PRO A 31 11.30 3.70 0.44
CA PRO A 31 10.96 2.63 1.39
C PRO A 31 11.86 2.59 2.64
N LEU A 32 13.11 3.05 2.53
CA LEU A 32 14.05 3.14 3.65
C LEU A 32 13.62 4.19 4.70
N GLU A 33 12.84 5.19 4.30
CA GLU A 33 12.25 6.17 5.23
C GLU A 33 10.99 5.62 5.92
N ILE A 34 10.25 4.73 5.24
CA ILE A 34 9.02 4.13 5.77
C ILE A 34 9.33 3.03 6.79
N ALA A 35 10.30 2.17 6.49
CA ALA A 35 10.65 0.99 7.30
C ALA A 35 10.89 1.28 8.80
N PRO A 36 11.62 2.34 9.21
CA PRO A 36 11.81 2.65 10.63
C PRO A 36 10.59 3.32 11.27
N LEU A 37 9.72 3.95 10.48
CA LEU A 37 8.60 4.75 11.00
C LEU A 37 7.35 3.91 11.23
N PHE A 38 7.11 2.86 10.45
CA PHE A 38 5.88 2.07 10.51
C PHE A 38 6.14 0.59 10.77
N ARG A 39 5.24 -0.04 11.52
CA ARG A 39 5.33 -1.49 11.76
C ARG A 39 5.00 -2.24 10.47
N LYS A 40 5.71 -3.34 10.21
CA LYS A 40 5.49 -4.19 9.04
C LYS A 40 4.03 -4.66 8.95
N GLU A 41 3.40 -4.99 10.08
CA GLU A 41 2.02 -5.44 10.14
C GLU A 41 1.02 -4.35 9.74
N GLU A 42 1.30 -3.08 10.10
CA GLU A 42 0.47 -1.93 9.72
C GLU A 42 0.51 -1.73 8.20
N LEU A 43 1.72 -1.72 7.63
CA LEU A 43 1.94 -1.60 6.19
C LEU A 43 1.29 -2.77 5.42
N ARG A 44 1.44 -3.99 5.93
CA ARG A 44 0.82 -5.19 5.36
C ARG A 44 -0.70 -5.08 5.31
N ARG A 45 -1.33 -4.63 6.39
CA ARG A 45 -2.78 -4.43 6.44
C ARG A 45 -3.23 -3.38 5.41
N VAL A 46 -2.56 -2.24 5.36
CA VAL A 46 -2.90 -1.16 4.42
C VAL A 46 -2.73 -1.60 2.97
N PHE A 47 -1.62 -2.30 2.67
CA PHE A 47 -1.36 -2.88 1.36
C PHE A 47 -2.43 -3.87 0.92
N LEU A 48 -2.76 -4.85 1.78
CA LEU A 48 -3.76 -5.89 1.47
C LEU A 48 -5.18 -5.33 1.30
N ASN A 49 -5.55 -4.31 2.10
CA ASN A 49 -6.86 -3.67 1.99
C ASN A 49 -6.97 -2.77 0.75
N ASN A 50 -5.85 -2.27 0.23
CA ASN A 50 -5.81 -1.31 -0.87
C ASN A 50 -5.06 -1.83 -2.10
N LEU A 51 -5.02 -3.15 -2.31
CA LEU A 51 -4.27 -3.81 -3.39
C LEU A 51 -4.49 -3.20 -4.78
N HIS A 52 -5.73 -2.81 -5.10
CA HIS A 52 -6.11 -2.19 -6.37
C HIS A 52 -5.34 -0.91 -6.71
N ARG A 53 -4.75 -0.24 -5.72
CA ARG A 53 -3.95 0.97 -5.87
C ARG A 53 -2.48 0.69 -6.18
N PHE A 54 -1.97 -0.48 -5.78
CA PHE A 54 -0.59 -0.90 -6.02
C PHE A 54 -0.51 -1.67 -7.33
N ARG A 55 0.17 -1.12 -8.34
CA ARG A 55 0.25 -1.72 -9.68
C ARG A 55 1.67 -2.07 -10.07
N GLY A 56 1.82 -3.11 -10.89
CA GLY A 56 3.09 -3.51 -11.49
C GLY A 56 4.22 -3.65 -10.48
N LYS A 57 5.24 -2.78 -10.60
CA LYS A 57 6.46 -2.82 -9.79
C LYS A 57 6.19 -2.61 -8.30
N ASP A 58 5.31 -1.68 -7.93
CA ASP A 58 5.05 -1.36 -6.53
C ASP A 58 4.39 -2.53 -5.81
N ARG A 59 3.49 -3.23 -6.51
CA ARG A 59 2.85 -4.43 -5.98
C ARG A 59 3.85 -5.54 -5.70
N SER A 60 4.71 -5.84 -6.69
CA SER A 60 5.75 -6.86 -6.55
C SER A 60 6.73 -6.51 -5.44
N PHE A 61 7.11 -5.23 -5.34
CA PHE A 61 7.99 -4.73 -4.29
C PHE A 61 7.37 -4.94 -2.90
N TRP A 62 6.16 -4.41 -2.66
CA TRP A 62 5.52 -4.48 -1.36
C TRP A 62 5.14 -5.90 -0.96
N LYS A 63 4.80 -6.77 -1.93
CA LYS A 63 4.61 -8.20 -1.67
C LYS A 63 5.86 -8.83 -1.04
N VAL A 64 7.04 -8.57 -1.60
CA VAL A 64 8.32 -9.12 -1.10
C VAL A 64 8.69 -8.50 0.25
N VAL A 65 8.62 -7.17 0.36
CA VAL A 65 8.99 -6.46 1.60
C VAL A 65 8.10 -6.87 2.77
N LEU A 66 6.80 -7.06 2.52
CA LEU A 66 5.81 -7.36 3.55
C LEU A 66 5.64 -8.87 3.78
N ASP A 67 6.38 -9.72 3.06
CA ASP A 67 6.33 -11.17 3.13
C ASP A 67 4.90 -11.70 2.99
N VAL A 68 4.23 -11.24 1.93
CA VAL A 68 2.84 -11.60 1.62
C VAL A 68 2.83 -12.77 0.63
N SER A 69 2.13 -13.83 0.99
CA SER A 69 1.95 -15.00 0.12
C SER A 69 1.01 -14.72 -1.06
N GLU A 70 1.16 -15.46 -2.15
CA GLU A 70 0.24 -15.40 -3.30
C GLU A 70 -1.20 -15.77 -2.90
N GLU A 71 -1.37 -16.72 -1.97
CA GLU A 71 -2.69 -17.12 -1.48
C GLU A 71 -3.40 -15.98 -0.75
N GLU A 72 -2.67 -15.20 0.06
CA GLU A 72 -3.22 -14.04 0.74
C GLU A 72 -3.59 -12.93 -0.23
N LEU A 73 -2.74 -12.66 -1.22
CA LEU A 73 -3.07 -11.71 -2.29
C LEU A 73 -4.36 -12.10 -3.00
N LYS A 74 -4.50 -13.37 -3.38
CA LYS A 74 -5.69 -13.86 -4.07
C LYS A 74 -6.96 -13.71 -3.22
N ARG A 75 -6.91 -14.08 -1.93
CA ARG A 75 -8.06 -13.93 -1.02
C ARG A 75 -8.51 -12.48 -0.84
N TYR A 76 -7.57 -11.54 -0.75
CA TYR A 76 -7.89 -10.12 -0.61
C TYR A 76 -8.28 -9.47 -1.94
N SER A 77 -7.75 -9.98 -3.05
CA SER A 77 -8.14 -9.60 -4.41
C SER A 77 -9.60 -9.99 -4.71
N GLU A 78 -9.98 -11.24 -4.42
CA GLU A 78 -11.33 -11.76 -4.64
C GLU A 78 -12.38 -11.04 -3.79
N LYS A 79 -12.02 -10.58 -2.59
CA LYS A 79 -12.90 -9.78 -1.71
C LYS A 79 -13.04 -8.32 -2.17
N ASN A 80 -12.08 -7.81 -2.94
CA ASN A 80 -12.09 -6.46 -3.45
C ASN A 80 -12.66 -6.44 -4.87
N PHE A 81 -13.96 -6.16 -4.99
CA PHE A 81 -14.73 -6.09 -6.25
C PHE A 81 -14.03 -5.34 -7.39
N ARG A 82 -13.20 -4.33 -7.06
CA ARG A 82 -12.46 -3.48 -8.01
C ARG A 82 -11.31 -4.18 -8.75
N GLU A 83 -10.89 -5.38 -8.33
CA GLU A 83 -9.82 -6.11 -9.02
C GLU A 83 -10.34 -7.12 -10.04
N ASN A 84 -11.59 -7.59 -9.88
CA ASN A 84 -12.23 -8.54 -10.81
C ASN A 84 -12.60 -7.94 -12.18
N SER A 85 -12.38 -6.64 -12.41
CA SER A 85 -12.71 -5.99 -13.68
C SER A 85 -11.54 -5.92 -14.67
N ILE A 86 -10.36 -6.47 -14.34
CA ILE A 86 -9.19 -6.44 -15.24
C ILE A 86 -8.58 -7.84 -15.37
N PHE A 87 -9.32 -8.73 -16.02
CA PHE A 87 -8.74 -9.91 -16.67
C PHE A 87 -9.32 -9.98 -18.09
N ILE A 88 -8.86 -9.08 -18.96
CA ILE A 88 -8.97 -9.26 -20.41
C ILE A 88 -7.56 -9.64 -20.88
N PRO A 89 -7.30 -10.92 -21.21
CA PRO A 89 -6.06 -11.30 -21.84
C PRO A 89 -6.04 -10.74 -23.27
N TYR A 90 -5.01 -9.97 -23.60
CA TYR A 90 -4.57 -9.73 -24.98
C TYR A 90 -3.32 -10.56 -25.23
#